data_AF-A0A7X5FED8-F1
#
_entry.id   AF-A0A7X5FED8-F1
#
_cell.length_a   1.000
_cell.length_b   1.000
_cell.length_c   1.000
_cell.angle_alpha   90.00
_cell.angle_beta   90.00
_cell.angle_gamma   90.00
#
_symmetry.space_group_name_H-M   'P 1'
#
loop_
_entity.id
_entity.type
_entity.pdbx_description
1 polymer ?
#
loop_
_entity_poly.entity_id
_entity_poly.type
_entity_poly.pdbx_seq_one_letter_code
_entity_poly.pdbx_strand_id
1 'polypeptide(L)'
;MKKFISVLIGLAIFVLPLTTLAQGPNLFAIASDLTDPFFKILVAVALLFILYSAFTFITAGGDPGKIETAKSSLAYALLGLLVAFMAKAIGSLFQGLI
;
A
#
# COMPACT_ATOMS: atom_id res chain seq x y z
N MET A 1 11.54 5.44 -17.72
CA MET A 1 11.61 5.79 -16.29
C MET A 1 10.65 4.97 -15.42
N LYS A 2 9.33 4.95 -15.69
CA LYS A 2 8.35 4.16 -14.90
C LYS A 2 8.68 2.66 -14.81
N LYS A 3 9.11 2.06 -15.93
CA LYS A 3 9.56 0.65 -16.00
C LYS A 3 10.83 0.37 -15.19
N PHE A 4 11.70 1.36 -15.02
CA PHE A 4 12.96 1.21 -14.28
C PHE A 4 12.72 1.15 -12.77
N ILE A 5 11.76 1.94 -12.28
CA ILE A 5 11.30 1.93 -10.89
C ILE A 5 10.62 0.60 -10.56
N SER A 6 9.77 0.08 -11.45
CA SER A 6 9.14 -1.24 -11.27
C SER A 6 10.16 -2.37 -11.22
N VAL A 7 11.24 -2.29 -12.01
CA VAL A 7 12.33 -3.28 -12.04
C VAL A 7 13.19 -3.19 -10.77
N LEU A 8 13.50 -1.99 -10.29
CA LEU A 8 14.23 -1.78 -9.02
C LEU A 8 13.43 -2.30 -7.81
N ILE A 9 12.12 -2.09 -7.80
CA ILE A 9 11.22 -2.63 -6.77
C ILE A 9 11.17 -4.16 -6.85
N GLY A 10 11.06 -4.74 -8.05
CA GLY A 10 11.08 -6.20 -8.23
C GLY A 10 12.40 -6.83 -7.79
N LEU A 11 13.53 -6.19 -8.09
CA LEU A 11 14.85 -6.63 -7.64
C LEU A 11 14.98 -6.55 -6.11
N ALA A 12 14.46 -5.48 -5.49
CA ALA A 12 14.47 -5.32 -4.05
C ALA A 12 13.69 -6.44 -3.35
N ILE A 13 12.48 -6.78 -3.83
CA ILE A 13 11.64 -7.86 -3.27
C ILE A 13 12.34 -9.22 -3.32
N PHE A 14 13.10 -9.48 -4.38
CA PHE A 14 13.83 -10.74 -4.54
C PHE A 14 15.05 -10.87 -3.60
N VAL A 15 15.60 -9.76 -3.11
CA VAL A 15 16.75 -9.73 -2.19
C VAL A 15 16.35 -9.83 -0.71
N LEU A 16 15.09 -9.54 -0.36
CA LEU A 16 14.56 -9.60 1.01
C LEU A 16 14.72 -10.97 1.71
N PRO A 17 14.52 -12.12 1.04
CA PRO A 17 14.75 -13.41 1.68
C PRO A 17 16.21 -13.57 2.11
N LEU A 18 17.15 -13.10 1.30
CA LEU A 18 18.58 -13.18 1.62
C LEU A 18 18.97 -12.32 2.82
N THR A 19 18.32 -11.15 3.02
CA THR A 19 18.63 -10.27 4.17
C THR A 19 18.09 -10.80 5.49
N THR A 20 16.99 -11.55 5.47
CA THR A 20 16.45 -12.23 6.66
C THR A 20 17.31 -13.42 7.10
N LEU A 21 17.87 -14.18 6.15
CA LEU A 21 18.74 -15.33 6.45
C LEU A 21 20.07 -14.90 7.10
N ALA A 22 20.54 -13.66 6.85
CA ALA A 22 21.79 -13.14 7.39
C ALA A 22 21.71 -12.71 8.87
N GLN A 23 20.50 -12.50 9.42
CA GLN A 23 20.31 -11.95 10.78
C GLN A 23 20.01 -13.01 11.84
N GLY A 24 20.06 -14.30 11.51
CA GLY A 24 19.56 -15.38 12.38
C GLY A 24 18.02 -15.41 12.45
N PRO A 25 17.41 -16.50 12.94
CA PRO A 25 15.96 -16.74 12.83
C PRO A 25 15.15 -15.88 13.81
N ASN A 26 15.13 -14.57 13.58
CA ASN A 26 14.24 -13.64 14.25
C ASN A 26 12.93 -13.60 13.48
N LEU A 27 11.88 -14.25 13.99
CA LEU A 27 10.55 -14.28 13.34
C LEU A 27 10.02 -12.87 12.98
N PHE A 28 10.38 -11.85 13.77
CA PHE A 28 9.99 -10.47 13.55
C PHE A 28 10.66 -9.82 12.34
N ALA A 29 11.92 -10.16 12.04
CA ALA A 29 12.63 -9.65 10.87
C ALA A 29 12.02 -10.21 9.58
N ILE A 30 11.62 -11.49 9.60
CA ILE A 30 10.93 -12.13 8.49
C ILE A 30 9.56 -11.47 8.26
N ALA A 31 8.84 -11.13 9.33
CA ALA A 31 7.55 -10.45 9.23
C ALA A 31 7.68 -9.02 8.68
N SER A 32 8.68 -8.23 9.12
CA SER A 32 8.89 -6.86 8.65
C SER A 32 9.34 -6.82 7.19
N ASP A 33 10.25 -7.71 6.81
CA ASP A 33 10.79 -7.76 5.45
C ASP A 33 9.72 -8.18 4.43
N LEU A 34 8.72 -8.96 4.84
CA LEU A 34 7.56 -9.27 3.99
C LEU A 34 6.50 -8.16 3.99
N THR A 35 6.27 -7.49 5.12
CA THR A 35 5.15 -6.53 5.25
C THR A 35 5.44 -5.18 4.60
N ASP A 36 6.66 -4.66 4.71
CA ASP A 36 7.06 -3.36 4.18
C ASP A 36 6.88 -3.19 2.65
N PRO A 37 7.33 -4.11 1.78
CA PRO A 37 7.12 -3.98 0.34
C PRO A 37 5.64 -4.10 -0.04
N PHE A 38 4.89 -4.99 0.63
CA PHE A 38 3.45 -5.14 0.43
C PHE A 38 2.72 -3.83 0.73
N PHE A 39 3.08 -3.16 1.82
CA PHE A 39 2.54 -1.86 2.19
C PHE A 39 2.77 -0.80 1.12
N LYS A 40 4.00 -0.69 0.60
CA LYS A 40 4.35 0.30 -0.43
C LYS A 40 3.56 0.09 -1.71
N ILE A 41 3.38 -1.16 -2.13
CA ILE A 41 2.58 -1.50 -3.32
C ILE A 41 1.10 -1.17 -3.09
N LEU A 42 0.55 -1.54 -1.92
CA LEU A 42 -0.82 -1.25 -1.55
C LEU A 42 -1.11 0.26 -1.60
N VAL A 43 -0.25 1.08 -1.00
CA VAL A 43 -0.39 2.55 -1.00
C VAL A 43 -0.28 3.11 -2.43
N ALA A 44 0.63 2.60 -3.24
CA ALA A 44 0.76 3.03 -4.64
C ALA A 44 -0.51 2.72 -5.46
N VAL A 45 -1.10 1.54 -5.26
CA VAL A 45 -2.36 1.16 -5.91
C VAL A 45 -3.53 2.01 -5.38
N ALA A 46 -3.60 2.23 -4.08
CA ALA A 46 -4.63 3.08 -3.47
C ALA A 46 -4.63 4.50 -4.06
N LEU A 47 -3.44 5.11 -4.24
CA LEU A 47 -3.32 6.41 -4.89
C LEU A 47 -3.85 6.42 -6.33
N LEU A 48 -3.60 5.36 -7.11
CA LEU A 48 -4.15 5.24 -8.47
C LEU A 48 -5.68 5.19 -8.46
N PHE A 49 -6.28 4.45 -7.52
CA PHE A 49 -7.73 4.36 -7.36
C PHE A 49 -8.36 5.68 -6.89
N ILE A 50 -7.67 6.44 -6.03
CA ILE A 50 -8.10 7.78 -5.62
C ILE A 50 -8.13 8.71 -6.84
N LEU A 51 -7.07 8.72 -7.65
CA LEU A 51 -7.03 9.52 -8.88
C LEU A 51 -8.17 9.13 -9.84
N TYR A 52 -8.38 7.83 -10.06
CA TYR A 52 -9.45 7.34 -10.93
C TYR A 52 -10.84 7.77 -10.43
N SER A 53 -11.09 7.66 -9.12
CA SER A 53 -12.35 8.11 -8.51
C SER A 53 -12.55 9.62 -8.63
N ALA A 54 -11.48 10.41 -8.45
CA ALA A 54 -11.54 11.86 -8.60
C ALA A 54 -11.88 12.28 -10.05
N PHE A 55 -11.26 11.65 -11.04
CA PHE A 55 -11.61 11.89 -12.45
C PHE A 55 -13.05 11.51 -12.75
N THR A 56 -13.50 10.35 -12.26
CA THR A 56 -14.89 9.89 -12.43
C THR A 56 -15.89 10.84 -11.77
N PHE A 57 -15.56 11.41 -10.60
CA PHE A 57 -16.40 12.36 -9.90
C PHE A 57 -16.55 13.68 -10.69
N ILE A 58 -15.44 14.22 -11.21
CA ILE A 58 -15.44 15.49 -11.96
C ILE A 58 -16.13 15.31 -13.33
N THR A 59 -15.91 14.18 -14.00
CA THR A 59 -16.49 13.90 -15.32
C THR A 59 -17.92 13.38 -15.27
N ALA A 60 -18.48 13.12 -14.09
CA ALA A 60 -19.85 12.61 -13.94
C ALA A 60 -20.92 13.59 -14.45
N GLY A 61 -20.63 14.89 -14.60
CA GLY A 61 -21.51 15.85 -15.28
C GLY A 61 -22.90 16.01 -14.67
N GLY A 62 -23.09 15.59 -13.41
CA GLY A 62 -24.40 15.60 -12.73
C GLY A 62 -25.16 14.27 -12.77
N ASP A 63 -24.63 13.21 -13.39
CA ASP A 63 -25.23 11.87 -13.34
C ASP A 63 -25.12 11.29 -11.92
N PRO A 64 -26.24 11.10 -11.20
CA PRO A 64 -26.22 10.64 -9.83
C PRO A 64 -25.61 9.25 -9.66
N GLY A 65 -25.73 8.35 -10.65
CA GLY A 65 -25.18 7.00 -10.56
C GLY A 65 -23.65 6.98 -10.64
N LYS A 66 -23.06 7.85 -11.48
CA LYS A 66 -21.60 8.00 -11.56
C LYS A 66 -21.02 8.72 -10.35
N ILE A 67 -21.74 9.70 -9.81
CA ILE A 67 -21.35 10.41 -8.58
C ILE A 67 -21.35 9.44 -7.39
N GLU A 68 -22.37 8.61 -7.24
CA GLU A 68 -22.46 7.64 -6.16
C GLU A 68 -21.35 6.59 -6.26
N THR A 69 -21.09 6.07 -7.47
CA THR A 69 -19.98 5.14 -7.72
C THR A 69 -18.63 5.75 -7.39
N ALA A 70 -18.38 6.99 -7.81
CA ALA A 70 -17.13 7.70 -7.53
C ALA A 70 -16.93 7.96 -6.02
N LYS A 71 -18.00 8.32 -5.30
CA LYS A 71 -17.98 8.51 -3.84
C LYS A 71 -17.67 7.21 -3.11
N SER A 72 -18.34 6.11 -3.46
CA SER A 72 -18.12 4.81 -2.86
C SER A 72 -16.70 4.31 -3.13
N SER A 73 -16.21 4.45 -4.37
CA SER A 73 -14.84 4.05 -4.73
C SER A 73 -13.79 4.89 -3.98
N LEU A 74 -14.01 6.19 -3.84
CA LEU A 74 -13.15 7.07 -3.03
C LEU A 74 -13.17 6.66 -1.56
N ALA A 75 -14.34 6.36 -0.99
CA ALA A 75 -14.48 5.91 0.39
C ALA A 75 -13.71 4.62 0.65
N TYR A 76 -13.80 3.63 -0.26
CA TYR A 76 -13.01 2.39 -0.16
C TYR A 76 -11.51 2.64 -0.26
N ALA A 77 -11.06 3.53 -1.15
CA ALA A 77 -9.64 3.86 -1.26
C ALA A 77 -9.10 4.56 -0.01
N LEU A 78 -9.90 5.46 0.60
CA LEU A 78 -9.57 6.10 1.88
C LEU A 78 -9.56 5.10 3.03
N LEU A 79 -10.53 4.19 3.10
CA LEU A 79 -10.57 3.11 4.08
C LEU A 79 -9.35 2.20 3.98
N GLY A 80 -8.94 1.83 2.76
CA GLY A 80 -7.72 1.06 2.52
C GLY A 80 -6.48 1.78 3.03
N LEU A 81 -6.36 3.09 2.79
CA LEU A 81 -5.24 3.88 3.28
C LEU A 81 -5.26 4.05 4.81
N LEU A 82 -6.44 4.20 5.41
CA LEU A 82 -6.63 4.27 6.85
C LEU A 82 -6.19 2.97 7.55
N VAL A 83 -6.65 1.83 7.03
CA VAL A 83 -6.29 0.51 7.53
C VAL A 83 -4.79 0.28 7.39
N ALA A 84 -4.20 0.69 6.27
CA ALA A 84 -2.77 0.67 6.05
C ALA A 84 -2.04 1.45 7.17
N PHE A 85 -2.43 2.71 7.41
CA PHE A 85 -1.83 3.51 8.48
C PHE A 85 -1.93 2.84 9.87
N MET A 86 -3.09 2.25 10.17
CA MET A 86 -3.30 1.51 11.43
C MET A 86 -2.39 0.29 11.55
N ALA A 87 -2.23 -0.49 10.48
CA ALA A 87 -1.35 -1.66 10.47
C ALA A 87 0.11 -1.26 10.79
N LYS A 88 0.59 -0.13 10.22
CA LYS A 88 1.94 0.37 10.49
C LYS A 88 2.09 0.89 11.92
N ALA A 89 1.12 1.65 12.42
CA ALA A 89 1.15 2.21 13.77
C ALA A 89 1.23 1.10 14.83
N ILE A 90 0.42 0.05 14.65
CA ILE A 90 0.43 -1.13 15.53
C ILE A 90 1.78 -1.85 15.42
N GLY A 91 2.30 -2.08 14.21
CA GLY A 91 3.62 -2.71 14.02
C GLY A 91 4.75 -1.96 14.72
N SER A 92 4.74 -0.63 14.67
CA SER A 92 5.75 0.19 15.37
C SER A 92 5.64 0.15 16.89
N LEU A 93 4.42 0.00 17.44
CA LEU A 93 4.22 -0.14 18.89
C LEU A 93 4.79 -1.46 19.40
N PHE A 94 4.67 -2.54 18.62
CA PHE A 94 5.30 -3.81 18.97
C PHE A 94 6.82 -3.75 18.91
N GLN A 95 7.41 -3.02 17.97
CA GLN A 95 8.87 -2.84 17.90
C GLN A 95 9.43 -1.93 19.00
N GLY A 96 8.66 -0.98 19.51
CA GLY A 96 9.10 -0.07 20.58
C GLY A 96 8.96 -0.64 22.00
N LEU A 97 8.27 -1.77 22.17
CA LEU A 97 8.02 -2.40 23.47
C LEU A 97 9.02 -3.52 23.82
N ILE A 98 9.81 -3.98 22.85
CA ILE A 98 10.92 -4.95 23.00
C ILE A 98 12.26 -4.25 22.80
#